data_AF-A0A1Y1T1J9-F1
#
_entry.id   AF-A0A1Y1T1J9-F1
#
_cell.length_a   1.000
_cell.length_b   1.000
_cell.length_c   1.000
_cell.angle_alpha   90.00
_cell.angle_beta   90.00
_cell.angle_gamma   90.00
#
_symmetry.space_group_name_H-M   'P 1'
#
loop_
_entity.id
_entity.type
_entity.pdbx_description
1 polymer ?
#
loop_
_entity_poly.entity_id
_entity_poly.type
_entity_poly.pdbx_seq_one_letter_code
_entity_poly.pdbx_strand_id
1 'polypeptide(L)'
;MGWYKVSDETKSLNESISNARSYIKEHIDVAKELNKPIVISEFGFPRNSESLKLKSNTGYRDEFYESVFQQLLESAQSDGFMGGVNFWGFAGYAKQSNNPEKWREGDDFTADPPQEPQGLNSVYAGDKTTLQLIEKYNSNLN
;
A
#
# COMPACT_ATOMS: atom_id res chain seq x y z
N MET A 1 8.04 5.57 -16.41
CA MET A 1 7.88 6.58 -15.32
C MET A 1 7.25 5.85 -14.16
N GLY A 2 7.77 6.03 -12.95
CA GLY A 2 7.34 5.31 -11.74
C GLY A 2 8.42 5.43 -10.68
N TRP A 3 8.03 5.47 -9.40
CA TRP A 3 8.99 5.54 -8.29
C TRP A 3 9.67 4.19 -8.02
N TYR A 4 9.02 3.09 -8.40
CA TYR A 4 9.55 1.73 -8.30
C TYR A 4 10.16 1.24 -9.63
N LYS A 5 11.26 0.47 -9.54
CA LYS A 5 11.93 -0.13 -10.69
C LYS A 5 12.41 -1.53 -10.34
N VAL A 6 11.94 -2.53 -11.10
CA VAL A 6 12.36 -3.94 -10.95
C VAL A 6 13.87 -4.13 -11.12
N SER A 7 14.55 -3.30 -11.93
CA SER A 7 16.00 -3.38 -12.15
C SER A 7 16.84 -3.00 -10.93
N ASP A 8 16.28 -2.26 -9.97
CA ASP A 8 16.95 -1.80 -8.75
C ASP A 8 15.91 -1.54 -7.64
N GLU A 9 15.36 -2.64 -7.10
CA GLU A 9 14.23 -2.58 -6.17
C GLU A 9 14.58 -1.88 -4.86
N THR A 10 15.77 -2.14 -4.29
CA THR A 10 16.20 -1.51 -3.03
C THR A 10 16.35 0.00 -3.19
N LYS A 11 17.01 0.47 -4.24
CA LYS A 11 17.17 1.92 -4.46
C LYS A 11 15.82 2.58 -4.72
N SER A 12 15.01 1.98 -5.59
CA SER A 12 13.72 2.55 -5.97
C SER A 12 12.69 2.50 -4.83
N LEU A 13 12.78 1.53 -3.91
CA LEU A 13 12.04 1.54 -2.65
C LEU A 13 12.41 2.77 -1.80
N ASN A 14 13.70 3.02 -1.56
CA ASN A 14 14.15 4.17 -0.78
C ASN A 14 13.68 5.50 -1.40
N GLU A 15 13.77 5.62 -2.73
CA GLU A 15 13.24 6.75 -3.48
C GLU A 15 11.72 6.87 -3.29
N SER A 16 10.99 5.75 -3.37
CA SER A 16 9.54 5.71 -3.18
C SER A 16 9.12 6.16 -1.78
N ILE A 17 9.82 5.69 -0.72
CA ILE A 17 9.56 6.10 0.67
C ILE A 17 9.81 7.59 0.84
N SER A 18 10.93 8.11 0.30
CA SER A 18 11.26 9.55 0.36
C SER A 18 10.21 10.40 -0.34
N ASN A 19 9.77 9.98 -1.52
CA ASN A 19 8.75 10.68 -2.29
C ASN A 19 7.38 10.62 -1.60
N ALA A 20 6.99 9.47 -1.07
CA ALA A 20 5.73 9.31 -0.34
C ALA A 20 5.70 10.18 0.93
N ARG A 21 6.78 10.22 1.71
CA ARG A 21 6.92 11.10 2.88
C ARG A 21 6.74 12.57 2.50
N SER A 22 7.39 13.01 1.44
CA SER A 22 7.29 14.39 0.97
C SER A 22 5.86 14.72 0.52
N TYR A 23 5.25 13.83 -0.26
CA TYR A 23 3.88 13.99 -0.76
C TYR A 23 2.86 14.04 0.38
N ILE A 24 2.93 13.11 1.35
CA ILE A 24 2.04 13.09 2.52
C ILE A 24 2.21 14.37 3.33
N LYS A 25 3.45 14.82 3.56
CA LYS A 25 3.72 16.06 4.30
C LYS A 25 3.07 17.27 3.64
N GLU A 26 3.24 17.44 2.32
CA GLU A 26 2.63 18.55 1.58
C GLU A 26 1.10 18.59 1.77
N HIS A 27 0.45 17.43 1.76
CA HIS A 27 -1.01 17.35 1.95
C HIS A 27 -1.43 17.60 3.40
N ILE A 28 -0.63 17.19 4.38
CA ILE A 28 -0.86 17.51 5.80
C ILE A 28 -0.72 19.02 6.04
N ASP A 29 0.24 19.69 5.40
CA ASP A 29 0.40 21.15 5.52
C ASP A 29 -0.87 21.87 5.02
N VAL A 30 -1.44 21.46 3.88
CA VAL A 30 -2.74 21.98 3.39
C VAL A 30 -3.88 21.66 4.36
N ALA A 31 -3.92 20.44 4.91
CA ALA A 31 -4.92 20.02 5.89
C ALA A 31 -4.91 20.92 7.14
N LYS A 32 -3.72 21.32 7.60
CA LYS A 32 -3.50 22.27 8.70
C LYS A 32 -4.01 23.67 8.36
N GLU A 33 -3.68 24.19 7.19
CA GLU A 33 -4.15 25.51 6.73
C GLU A 33 -5.68 25.58 6.67
N LEU A 34 -6.32 24.48 6.24
CA LEU A 34 -7.78 24.38 6.15
C LEU A 34 -8.45 23.99 7.48
N ASN A 35 -7.67 23.69 8.52
CA ASN A 35 -8.13 23.14 9.79
C ASN A 35 -9.08 21.95 9.61
N LYS A 36 -8.71 21.01 8.74
CA LYS A 36 -9.48 19.78 8.46
C LYS A 36 -8.53 18.59 8.46
N PRO A 37 -8.85 17.49 9.15
CA PRO A 37 -8.05 16.27 9.07
C PRO A 37 -8.10 15.69 7.66
N ILE A 38 -7.05 14.95 7.29
CA ILE A 38 -6.94 14.24 6.02
C ILE A 38 -6.77 12.74 6.25
N VAL A 39 -7.36 11.93 5.38
CA VAL A 39 -7.13 10.49 5.29
C VAL A 39 -6.38 10.21 3.99
N ILE A 40 -5.28 9.47 4.06
CA ILE A 40 -4.65 8.94 2.84
C ILE A 40 -5.48 7.73 2.41
N SER A 41 -6.49 7.99 1.58
CA SER A 41 -7.52 7.00 1.24
C SER A 41 -7.03 5.88 0.33
N GLU A 42 -5.84 6.01 -0.24
CA GLU A 42 -5.25 5.02 -1.12
C GLU A 42 -3.72 5.15 -1.13
N PHE A 43 -3.05 4.03 -0.94
CA PHE A 43 -1.62 3.85 -1.22
C PHE A 43 -1.32 2.38 -1.46
N GLY A 44 -0.33 2.08 -2.30
CA GLY A 44 0.03 0.72 -2.69
C GLY A 44 1.51 0.61 -3.04
N PHE A 45 2.01 -0.63 -3.02
CA PHE A 45 3.35 -0.96 -3.48
C PHE A 45 3.32 -2.38 -4.07
N PRO A 46 3.98 -2.65 -5.20
CA PRO A 46 3.91 -3.95 -5.83
C PRO A 46 4.59 -5.04 -4.99
N ARG A 47 4.32 -6.30 -5.33
CA ARG A 47 5.15 -7.43 -4.86
C ARG A 47 6.57 -7.30 -5.44
N ASN A 48 7.51 -8.04 -4.87
CA ASN A 48 8.87 -8.14 -5.39
C ASN A 48 8.88 -8.46 -6.89
N SER A 49 9.74 -7.75 -7.61
CA SER A 49 9.88 -7.77 -9.06
C SER A 49 8.57 -7.54 -9.83
N GLU A 50 7.64 -6.76 -9.25
CA GLU A 50 6.31 -6.47 -9.82
C GLU A 50 5.49 -7.73 -10.15
N SER A 51 5.73 -8.80 -9.40
CA SER A 51 5.12 -10.09 -9.71
C SER A 51 3.64 -10.15 -9.35
N LEU A 52 2.82 -10.65 -10.28
CA LEU A 52 1.38 -10.88 -10.07
C LEU A 52 1.06 -12.21 -9.35
N LYS A 53 2.08 -13.00 -8.99
CA LYS A 53 1.87 -14.33 -8.40
C LYS A 53 1.66 -14.23 -6.89
N LEU A 54 0.67 -14.96 -6.37
CA LEU A 54 0.34 -14.98 -4.94
C LEU A 54 1.49 -15.45 -4.03
N LYS A 55 2.42 -16.25 -4.57
CA LYS A 55 3.57 -16.77 -3.81
C LYS A 55 4.80 -15.86 -3.83
N SER A 56 4.78 -14.77 -4.60
CA SER A 56 5.92 -13.86 -4.69
C SER A 56 6.11 -13.10 -3.38
N ASN A 57 7.33 -12.69 -3.06
CA ASN A 57 7.62 -11.96 -1.82
C ASN A 57 6.97 -10.56 -1.81
N THR A 58 6.63 -10.06 -0.62
CA THR A 58 6.07 -8.72 -0.36
C THR A 58 7.00 -7.86 0.49
N GLY A 59 8.25 -8.26 0.74
CA GLY A 59 9.14 -7.57 1.68
C GLY A 59 9.30 -6.07 1.43
N TYR A 60 9.43 -5.64 0.16
CA TYR A 60 9.51 -4.21 -0.16
C TYR A 60 8.17 -3.48 0.01
N ARG A 61 7.04 -4.15 -0.21
CA ARG A 61 5.71 -3.62 0.12
C ARG A 61 5.58 -3.42 1.63
N ASP A 62 5.99 -4.40 2.41
CA ASP A 62 5.91 -4.35 3.87
C ASP A 62 6.75 -3.19 4.42
N GLU A 63 7.97 -2.98 3.90
CA GLU A 63 8.82 -1.84 4.28
C GLU A 63 8.21 -0.49 3.87
N PHE A 64 7.64 -0.39 2.67
CA PHE A 64 6.94 0.81 2.23
C PHE A 64 5.70 1.10 3.10
N TYR A 65 4.89 0.08 3.38
CA TYR A 65 3.69 0.18 4.22
C TYR A 65 4.06 0.62 5.64
N GLU A 66 5.10 0.04 6.23
CA GLU A 66 5.57 0.42 7.56
C GLU A 66 5.96 1.90 7.60
N SER A 67 6.60 2.42 6.54
CA SER A 67 6.94 3.85 6.47
C SER A 67 5.72 4.79 6.44
N VAL A 68 4.60 4.37 5.84
CA VAL A 68 3.33 5.14 5.82
C VAL A 68 2.63 5.03 7.18
N PHE A 69 2.59 3.83 7.76
CA PHE A 69 1.97 3.62 9.07
C PHE A 69 2.73 4.33 10.20
N GLN A 70 4.06 4.40 10.14
CA GLN A 70 4.86 5.19 11.06
C GLN A 70 4.48 6.67 11.03
N GLN A 71 4.29 7.26 9.85
CA GLN A 71 3.85 8.65 9.71
C GLN A 71 2.46 8.88 10.32
N LEU A 72 1.53 7.93 10.14
CA LEU A 72 0.22 8.00 10.77
C LEU A 72 0.33 7.97 12.31
N LEU A 73 1.15 7.06 12.84
CA LEU A 73 1.39 6.97 14.29
C LEU A 73 2.03 8.24 14.85
N GLU A 74 3.00 8.82 14.15
CA GLU A 74 3.64 10.08 14.51
C GLU A 74 2.64 11.24 14.52
N SER A 75 1.75 11.33 13.52
CA SER A 75 0.70 12.35 13.49
C SER A 75 -0.29 12.16 14.64
N ALA A 76 -0.72 10.92 14.91
CA ALA A 76 -1.62 10.61 16.02
C ALA A 76 -1.03 11.00 17.40
N GLN A 77 0.30 10.92 17.55
CA GLN A 77 1.02 11.32 18.77
C GLN A 77 1.35 12.82 18.84
N SER A 78 1.12 13.57 17.77
CA SER A 78 1.48 14.99 17.68
C SER A 78 0.26 15.88 17.42
N ASP A 79 -0.02 16.22 16.17
CA ASP A 79 -1.05 17.18 15.79
C ASP A 79 -2.39 16.55 15.35
N GLY A 80 -2.39 15.25 15.05
CA GLY A 80 -3.57 14.47 14.66
C GLY A 80 -4.16 14.83 13.30
N PHE A 81 -3.47 15.59 12.43
CA PHE A 81 -4.04 16.01 11.14
C PHE A 81 -4.11 14.88 10.12
N MET A 82 -3.22 13.88 10.19
CA MET A 82 -3.35 12.65 9.44
C MET A 82 -4.30 11.72 10.19
N GLY A 83 -5.59 11.77 9.86
CA GLY A 83 -6.67 11.08 10.57
C GLY A 83 -6.83 9.59 10.23
N GLY A 84 -6.04 9.06 9.29
CA GLY A 84 -6.06 7.65 8.94
C GLY A 84 -5.46 7.35 7.58
N VAL A 85 -5.37 6.06 7.26
CA VAL A 85 -4.95 5.56 5.94
C VAL A 85 -5.78 4.34 5.53
N ASN A 86 -5.94 4.14 4.22
CA ASN A 86 -6.48 2.91 3.66
C ASN A 86 -5.52 2.42 2.57
N PHE A 87 -4.93 1.23 2.77
CA PHE A 87 -4.08 0.62 1.75
C PHE A 87 -4.94 0.11 0.59
N TRP A 88 -4.39 0.14 -0.61
CA TRP A 88 -5.01 -0.42 -1.81
C TRP A 88 -4.26 -1.68 -2.23
N GLY A 89 -4.90 -2.85 -2.22
CA GLY A 89 -6.21 -3.09 -1.61
C GLY A 89 -6.37 -4.54 -1.17
N PHE A 90 -7.47 -4.86 -0.49
CA PHE A 90 -7.65 -6.19 0.11
C PHE A 90 -8.42 -7.14 -0.81
N ALA A 91 -7.74 -8.16 -1.33
CA ALA A 91 -8.32 -9.20 -2.17
C ALA A 91 -8.81 -10.43 -1.39
N GLY A 92 -8.53 -10.49 -0.08
CA GLY A 92 -8.96 -11.60 0.78
C GLY A 92 -8.54 -12.96 0.23
N TYR A 93 -9.51 -13.84 0.02
CA TYR A 93 -9.27 -15.22 -0.42
C TYR A 93 -9.37 -15.44 -1.94
N ALA A 94 -9.39 -14.36 -2.73
CA ALA A 94 -9.43 -14.45 -4.18
C ALA A 94 -8.31 -15.35 -4.71
N LYS A 95 -8.66 -16.25 -5.62
CA LYS A 95 -7.71 -17.17 -6.24
C LYS A 95 -6.93 -16.46 -7.33
N GLN A 96 -5.71 -16.94 -7.56
CA GLN A 96 -4.91 -16.48 -8.70
C GLN A 96 -5.64 -16.77 -10.01
N SER A 97 -5.85 -15.73 -10.83
CA SER A 97 -6.37 -15.91 -12.20
C SER A 97 -5.38 -16.70 -13.05
N ASN A 98 -5.91 -17.49 -13.99
CA ASN A 98 -5.10 -18.14 -15.03
C ASN A 98 -4.50 -17.13 -16.02
N ASN A 99 -5.06 -15.92 -16.09
CA ASN A 99 -4.51 -14.81 -16.85
C ASN A 99 -4.47 -13.54 -15.98
N PRO A 100 -3.46 -13.41 -15.10
CA PRO A 100 -3.40 -12.29 -14.17
C PRO A 100 -3.17 -10.94 -14.88
N GLU A 101 -2.74 -10.89 -16.14
CA GLU A 101 -2.54 -9.62 -16.86
C GLU A 101 -3.86 -8.88 -17.16
N LYS A 102 -4.99 -9.60 -17.13
CA LYS A 102 -6.31 -8.99 -17.40
C LYS A 102 -7.43 -9.84 -16.81
N TRP A 103 -8.23 -9.22 -15.94
CA TRP A 103 -9.43 -9.85 -15.40
C TRP A 103 -10.39 -10.32 -16.51
N ARG A 104 -11.04 -11.46 -16.28
CA ARG A 104 -12.06 -12.01 -17.17
C ARG A 104 -13.31 -12.39 -16.39
N GLU A 105 -14.44 -12.39 -17.08
CA GLU A 105 -15.68 -12.90 -16.51
C GLU A 105 -15.47 -14.34 -15.99
N GLY A 106 -15.82 -14.54 -14.72
CA GLY A 106 -15.62 -15.81 -14.01
C GLY A 106 -14.35 -15.87 -13.15
N ASP A 107 -13.41 -14.93 -13.29
CA ASP A 107 -12.29 -14.78 -12.36
C ASP A 107 -12.79 -14.20 -11.02
N ASP A 108 -12.21 -14.66 -9.91
CA ASP A 108 -12.46 -14.07 -8.60
C ASP A 108 -12.13 -12.56 -8.63
N PHE A 109 -12.97 -11.74 -7.99
CA PHE A 109 -12.65 -10.32 -7.82
C PHE A 109 -11.47 -10.16 -6.87
N THR A 110 -10.46 -9.43 -7.31
CA THR A 110 -9.36 -8.95 -6.47
C THR A 110 -9.59 -7.48 -6.13
N ALA A 111 -8.63 -6.85 -5.43
CA ALA A 111 -8.67 -5.41 -5.23
C ALA A 111 -8.19 -4.64 -6.46
N ASP A 112 -7.42 -5.29 -7.34
CA ASP A 112 -7.00 -4.72 -8.60
C ASP A 112 -8.21 -4.71 -9.55
N PRO A 113 -8.66 -3.52 -9.99
CA PRO A 113 -9.83 -3.39 -10.83
C PRO A 113 -9.55 -3.92 -12.26
N PRO A 114 -10.57 -4.26 -13.07
CA PRO A 114 -10.38 -4.99 -14.33
C PRO A 114 -9.48 -4.35 -15.40
N GLN A 115 -9.15 -3.05 -15.26
CA GLN A 115 -8.19 -2.36 -16.12
C GLN A 115 -6.72 -2.60 -15.74
N GLU A 116 -6.46 -3.12 -14.55
CA GLU A 116 -5.12 -3.44 -14.04
C GLU A 116 -4.86 -4.96 -14.06
N PRO A 117 -3.59 -5.37 -14.00
CA PRO A 117 -3.25 -6.77 -13.76
C PRO A 117 -3.66 -7.25 -12.35
N GLN A 118 -4.30 -8.41 -12.29
CA GLN A 118 -4.79 -9.07 -11.07
C GLN A 118 -3.64 -9.62 -10.23
N GLY A 119 -3.34 -8.95 -9.13
CA GLY A 119 -2.20 -9.23 -8.25
C GLY A 119 -1.19 -8.08 -8.16
N LEU A 120 -1.40 -6.97 -8.88
CA LEU A 120 -0.48 -5.83 -8.91
C LEU A 120 -0.32 -5.21 -7.51
N ASN A 121 -1.41 -4.77 -6.90
CA ASN A 121 -1.45 -4.12 -5.60
C ASN A 121 -2.21 -4.94 -4.54
N SER A 122 -3.03 -5.91 -4.97
CA SER A 122 -3.80 -6.76 -4.05
C SER A 122 -2.96 -7.37 -2.92
N VAL A 123 -3.46 -7.21 -1.70
CA VAL A 123 -3.06 -7.91 -0.48
C VAL A 123 -4.03 -9.08 -0.28
N TYR A 124 -3.48 -10.29 -0.29
CA TYR A 124 -4.25 -11.52 -0.12
C TYR A 124 -4.22 -11.99 1.33
N ALA A 125 -5.17 -12.83 1.73
CA ALA A 125 -5.21 -13.48 3.04
C ALA A 125 -3.96 -14.33 3.34
N GLY A 126 -3.21 -14.72 2.29
CA GLY A 126 -1.94 -15.43 2.39
C GLY A 126 -0.72 -14.53 2.66
N ASP A 127 -0.84 -13.21 2.52
CA ASP A 127 0.25 -12.24 2.72
C ASP A 127 0.46 -11.95 4.20
N LYS A 128 0.86 -13.00 4.95
CA LYS A 128 0.88 -13.00 6.42
C LYS A 128 1.70 -11.86 7.01
N THR A 129 2.86 -11.54 6.44
CA THR A 129 3.73 -10.47 6.95
C THR A 129 3.08 -9.10 6.77
N THR A 130 2.50 -8.84 5.60
CA THR A 130 1.75 -7.62 5.33
C THR A 130 0.55 -7.49 6.28
N LEU A 131 -0.22 -8.57 6.49
CA LEU A 131 -1.38 -8.56 7.39
C LEU A 131 -0.99 -8.37 8.86
N GLN A 132 0.07 -9.02 9.32
CA GLN A 132 0.61 -8.82 10.67
C GLN A 132 1.06 -7.37 10.90
N LEU A 133 1.67 -6.75 9.89
CA LEU A 133 2.05 -5.35 9.94
C LEU A 133 0.81 -4.44 10.05
N ILE A 134 -0.21 -4.67 9.22
CA ILE A 134 -1.47 -3.93 9.26
C ILE A 134 -2.15 -4.08 10.64
N GLU A 135 -2.21 -5.31 11.18
CA GLU A 135 -2.79 -5.60 12.49
C GLU A 135 -2.04 -4.88 13.62
N LYS A 136 -0.70 -4.92 13.60
CA LYS A 136 0.17 -4.23 14.56
C LYS A 136 -0.15 -2.74 14.63
N TYR A 137 -0.23 -2.07 13.48
CA TYR A 137 -0.46 -0.63 13.45
C TYR A 137 -1.90 -0.24 13.77
N ASN A 138 -2.89 -1.00 13.29
CA ASN A 138 -4.29 -0.78 13.69
C ASN A 138 -4.47 -0.90 15.22
N SER A 139 -3.82 -1.87 15.85
CA SER A 139 -3.89 -2.05 17.31
C SER A 139 -3.24 -0.90 18.09
N ASN A 140 -2.16 -0.31 17.56
CA ASN A 140 -1.45 0.80 18.21
C ASN A 140 -2.15 2.16 18.04
N LEU A 141 -3.11 2.26 17.12
CA LEU A 141 -3.87 3.49 16.83
C LEU A 141 -5.24 3.54 17.51
N ASN A 142 -5.64 2.47 18.21
CA ASN A 142 -6.90 2.37 18.96
C ASN A 142 -6.77 2.85 20.41
#